data_AF-A0A5P3AF15-F1
#
_entry.id   AF-A0A5P3AF15-F1
#
_cell.length_a   1.000
_cell.length_b   1.000
_cell.length_c   1.000
_cell.angle_alpha   90.00
_cell.angle_beta   90.00
_cell.angle_gamma   90.00
#
_symmetry.space_group_name_H-M   'P 1'
#
loop_
_entity.id
_entity.type
_entity.pdbx_description
1 polymer ?
#
loop_
_entity_poly.entity_id
_entity_poly.type
_entity_poly.pdbx_seq_one_letter_code
_entity_poly.pdbx_strand_id
1 'polypeptide(L)'
;MSHRFPTLLALPLLVTAPALHAQEVVFGEGVDISDIDTTQADLFVTGDTVLDDSVCIGNACVETEMFPEDTLLRLTNPDIRVEFVDTSSAAGSFPSNDWEIQINDTANFGQERFSIADTTAGTVPFTVEAGAPSSALWIAAGGEVGMGTSLPQSDLHVAASTLPTLRLEQVGFGAFPPFFWTLAGNHNVFYIGNANGNGFPFSINDEAPNASLALAADGNVGLGTDSPGAPLEISDDETFSYFRITATGAPVNQSVDITFTQGPLGTGEMRYNIVDGDGPEMRLNADGDMVLDGTLTTGGPSCSVGCDAVFDADFERLSVTDHAALMWENGHLPAVGPTLPNAPMNVSEKMGGILNELEHAHIYIEDLNARLAAQEALNARLIDRLDALEAAD
;
A
#
# COMPACT_ATOMS: atom_id res chain seq x y z
N MET A 1 20.87 -14.11 -131.11
CA MET A 1 19.48 -14.18 -131.61
C MET A 1 18.60 -13.69 -130.46
N SER A 2 18.08 -12.45 -130.47
CA SER A 2 16.94 -11.91 -131.26
C SER A 2 15.58 -12.33 -130.66
N HIS A 3 14.54 -11.48 -130.51
CA HIS A 3 14.22 -10.15 -131.08
C HIS A 3 13.86 -9.06 -130.02
N ARG A 4 13.08 -8.02 -130.37
CA ARG A 4 12.83 -6.77 -129.62
C ARG A 4 11.35 -6.59 -129.19
N PHE A 5 11.14 -5.89 -128.06
CA PHE A 5 10.11 -4.89 -127.66
C PHE A 5 8.71 -4.81 -128.33
N PRO A 6 7.68 -4.22 -127.67
CA PRO A 6 7.48 -3.83 -126.25
C PRO A 6 6.14 -4.45 -125.69
N THR A 7 5.44 -4.08 -124.60
CA THR A 7 5.51 -3.06 -123.49
C THR A 7 4.92 -3.75 -122.21
N LEU A 8 4.21 -3.23 -121.18
CA LEU A 8 3.66 -1.93 -120.70
C LEU A 8 3.33 -2.03 -119.17
N LEU A 9 3.26 -0.87 -118.49
CA LEU A 9 2.47 -0.55 -117.27
C LEU A 9 2.98 -0.96 -115.85
N ALA A 10 2.68 -0.05 -114.90
CA ALA A 10 2.56 -0.17 -113.44
C ALA A 10 3.83 -0.24 -112.55
N LEU A 11 3.90 0.72 -111.62
CA LEU A 11 4.79 0.79 -110.44
C LEU A 11 3.93 1.29 -109.25
N PRO A 12 3.98 0.61 -108.09
CA PRO A 12 4.32 1.26 -106.82
C PRO A 12 5.38 0.42 -106.06
N LEU A 13 6.39 0.96 -105.37
CA LEU A 13 6.45 2.01 -104.34
C LEU A 13 6.04 1.52 -102.93
N LEU A 14 7.00 1.64 -101.99
CA LEU A 14 6.99 1.16 -100.60
C LEU A 14 5.84 1.67 -99.73
N VAL A 15 5.44 0.83 -98.75
CA VAL A 15 5.25 1.23 -97.35
C VAL A 15 5.83 0.13 -96.44
N THR A 16 6.72 0.49 -95.52
CA THR A 16 7.07 -0.35 -94.36
C THR A 16 6.10 -0.03 -93.23
N ALA A 17 5.40 -1.03 -92.68
CA ALA A 17 4.54 -0.80 -91.52
C ALA A 17 5.39 -0.39 -90.30
N PRO A 18 5.10 0.75 -89.65
CA PRO A 18 5.68 1.06 -88.34
C PRO A 18 5.07 0.14 -87.28
N ALA A 19 5.78 -0.05 -86.16
CA ALA A 19 5.17 -0.63 -84.97
C ALA A 19 4.03 0.27 -84.50
N LEU A 20 2.92 -0.33 -84.04
CA LEU A 20 1.82 0.42 -83.43
C LEU A 20 2.31 0.92 -82.07
N HIS A 21 2.57 2.22 -81.94
CA HIS A 21 2.66 2.84 -80.62
C HIS A 21 1.28 2.77 -79.95
N ALA A 22 1.25 2.59 -78.63
CA ALA A 22 0.01 2.70 -77.87
C ALA A 22 -0.62 4.07 -78.11
N GLN A 23 -1.93 4.09 -78.34
CA GLN A 23 -2.65 5.34 -78.57
C GLN A 23 -2.90 6.00 -77.22
N GLU A 24 -2.26 7.14 -76.98
CA GLU A 24 -2.59 8.02 -75.86
C GLU A 24 -3.96 8.65 -76.13
N VAL A 25 -5.00 8.09 -75.51
CA VAL A 25 -6.39 8.56 -75.65
C VAL A 25 -6.70 9.50 -74.50
N VAL A 26 -6.85 10.79 -74.81
CA VAL A 26 -7.40 11.78 -73.88
C VAL A 26 -8.92 11.69 -73.94
N PHE A 27 -9.55 11.22 -72.86
CA PHE A 27 -10.99 11.06 -72.76
C PHE A 27 -11.64 12.34 -72.20
N GLY A 28 -12.24 13.15 -73.09
CA GLY A 28 -12.79 14.47 -72.72
C GLY A 28 -14.09 14.45 -71.90
N GLU A 29 -14.78 13.32 -71.84
CA GLU A 29 -16.06 13.12 -71.14
C GLU A 29 -15.96 12.01 -70.06
N GLY A 30 -14.74 11.73 -69.57
CA GLY A 30 -14.45 10.64 -68.63
C GLY A 30 -14.35 9.26 -69.27
N VAL A 31 -14.21 8.22 -68.43
CA VAL A 31 -14.16 6.80 -68.82
C VAL A 31 -15.12 6.02 -67.95
N ASP A 32 -16.16 5.45 -68.56
CA ASP A 32 -17.00 4.42 -67.95
C ASP A 32 -16.34 3.04 -68.18
N ILE A 33 -16.30 2.21 -67.14
CA ILE A 33 -15.70 0.87 -67.15
C ILE A 33 -16.69 -0.08 -66.49
N SER A 34 -17.20 -1.03 -67.26
CA SER A 34 -18.09 -2.08 -66.78
C SER A 34 -17.87 -3.38 -67.57
N ASP A 35 -17.76 -4.49 -66.85
CA ASP A 35 -17.78 -5.85 -67.40
C ASP A 35 -19.06 -6.59 -66.95
N ILE A 36 -19.39 -7.66 -67.67
CA ILE A 36 -20.41 -8.66 -67.32
C ILE A 36 -19.79 -10.02 -66.98
N ASP A 37 -18.50 -10.21 -67.26
CA ASP A 37 -17.71 -11.38 -66.83
C ASP A 37 -17.16 -11.20 -65.41
N THR A 38 -17.93 -11.66 -64.42
CA THR A 38 -17.51 -11.64 -63.00
C THR A 38 -16.37 -12.61 -62.65
N THR A 39 -15.61 -13.11 -63.63
CA THR A 39 -14.38 -13.91 -63.42
C THR A 39 -13.11 -13.12 -63.71
N GLN A 40 -13.24 -11.89 -64.21
CA GLN A 40 -12.17 -10.91 -64.38
C GLN A 40 -12.50 -9.64 -63.56
N ALA A 41 -11.58 -8.68 -63.50
CA ALA A 41 -11.78 -7.42 -62.80
C ALA A 41 -11.90 -6.27 -63.79
N ASP A 42 -12.98 -5.50 -63.70
CA ASP A 42 -13.34 -4.37 -64.58
C ASP A 42 -12.16 -3.40 -64.77
N LEU A 43 -11.46 -3.06 -63.68
CA LEU A 43 -10.25 -2.27 -63.68
C LEU A 43 -9.08 -3.05 -63.04
N PHE A 44 -8.14 -3.50 -63.87
CA PHE A 44 -6.90 -4.13 -63.42
C PHE A 44 -5.68 -3.46 -64.07
N VAL A 45 -4.92 -2.69 -63.28
CA VAL A 45 -3.70 -2.01 -63.74
C VAL A 45 -2.47 -2.77 -63.23
N THR A 46 -1.56 -3.11 -64.14
CA THR A 46 -0.38 -3.96 -63.86
C THR A 46 0.87 -3.18 -63.44
N GLY A 47 0.73 -1.91 -63.08
CA GLY A 47 1.80 -1.02 -62.66
C GLY A 47 1.27 0.27 -62.05
N ASP A 48 2.19 1.17 -61.72
CA ASP A 48 1.92 2.41 -60.97
C ASP A 48 0.77 3.22 -61.60
N THR A 49 -0.28 3.46 -60.81
CA THR A 49 -1.44 4.27 -61.19
C THR A 49 -1.45 5.55 -60.38
N VAL A 50 -1.62 6.69 -61.05
CA VAL A 50 -1.81 7.99 -60.38
C VAL A 50 -3.21 8.48 -60.72
N LEU A 51 -4.01 8.70 -59.67
CA LEU A 51 -5.25 9.46 -59.74
C LEU A 51 -4.92 10.84 -59.16
N ASP A 52 -5.07 11.88 -59.98
CA ASP A 52 -4.84 13.27 -59.58
C ASP A 52 -6.14 13.88 -59.03
N ASP A 53 -6.02 14.91 -58.18
CA ASP A 53 -7.12 15.44 -57.36
C ASP A 53 -7.76 14.37 -56.45
N SER A 54 -9.07 14.10 -56.59
CA SER A 54 -9.89 13.45 -55.54
C SER A 54 -10.70 12.26 -56.06
N VAL A 55 -10.83 11.21 -55.24
CA VAL A 55 -11.42 9.91 -55.62
C VAL A 55 -12.58 9.52 -54.70
N CYS A 56 -13.69 9.03 -55.26
CA CYS A 56 -14.77 8.38 -54.53
C CYS A 56 -14.77 6.86 -54.84
N ILE A 57 -14.82 6.02 -53.80
CA ILE A 57 -14.93 4.56 -53.93
C ILE A 57 -16.13 4.06 -53.11
N GLY A 58 -17.08 3.41 -53.78
CA GLY A 58 -18.22 2.78 -53.12
C GLY A 58 -19.50 2.79 -53.96
N ASN A 59 -20.56 2.16 -53.44
CA ASN A 59 -21.84 2.00 -54.13
C ASN A 59 -22.78 3.21 -54.05
N ALA A 60 -22.36 4.26 -53.35
CA ALA A 60 -23.10 5.51 -53.19
C ALA A 60 -22.40 6.76 -53.78
N CYS A 61 -21.32 6.58 -54.54
CA CYS A 61 -20.70 7.63 -55.35
C CYS A 61 -21.61 8.01 -56.53
N VAL A 62 -21.56 9.27 -56.98
CA VAL A 62 -22.33 9.78 -58.13
C VAL A 62 -21.47 10.57 -59.14
N GLU A 63 -21.98 10.79 -60.35
CA GLU A 63 -21.29 11.60 -61.39
C GLU A 63 -21.06 13.07 -60.97
N THR A 64 -21.85 13.57 -60.01
CA THR A 64 -21.81 14.96 -59.53
C THR A 64 -21.25 15.07 -58.09
N GLU A 65 -20.30 14.22 -57.72
CA GLU A 65 -19.59 14.34 -56.44
C GLU A 65 -18.89 15.69 -56.31
N MET A 66 -18.85 16.21 -55.07
CA MET A 66 -18.09 17.41 -54.72
C MET A 66 -17.22 17.12 -53.49
N PHE A 67 -15.93 17.45 -53.59
CA PHE A 67 -14.95 17.25 -52.54
C PHE A 67 -14.64 18.56 -51.82
N PRO A 68 -14.61 18.59 -50.47
CA PRO A 68 -13.97 19.67 -49.71
C PRO A 68 -12.47 19.75 -50.05
N GLU A 69 -11.89 20.95 -49.92
CA GLU A 69 -10.50 21.25 -50.33
C GLU A 69 -9.44 20.33 -49.70
N ASP A 70 -9.72 19.72 -48.55
CA ASP A 70 -8.82 18.79 -47.83
C ASP A 70 -9.14 17.28 -48.04
N THR A 71 -10.06 16.90 -48.94
CA THR A 71 -10.59 15.51 -49.03
C THR A 71 -10.23 14.78 -50.33
N LEU A 72 -9.05 14.16 -50.38
CA LEU A 72 -8.56 13.42 -51.56
C LEU A 72 -9.19 12.02 -51.76
N LEU A 73 -9.71 11.39 -50.71
CA LEU A 73 -10.37 10.08 -50.78
C LEU A 73 -11.68 10.09 -49.98
N ARG A 74 -12.75 9.61 -50.61
CA ARG A 74 -14.06 9.37 -49.98
C ARG A 74 -14.47 7.91 -50.17
N LEU A 75 -14.83 7.24 -49.08
CA LEU A 75 -15.47 5.92 -49.11
C LEU A 75 -16.97 6.09 -48.85
N THR A 76 -17.83 5.56 -49.73
CA THR A 76 -19.31 5.73 -49.61
C THR A 76 -20.04 4.39 -49.72
N ASN A 77 -20.37 3.80 -48.58
CA ASN A 77 -21.09 2.54 -48.46
C ASN A 77 -21.82 2.50 -47.11
N PRO A 78 -22.99 1.85 -46.95
CA PRO A 78 -23.52 1.49 -45.62
C PRO A 78 -22.60 0.56 -44.81
N ASP A 79 -21.65 -0.15 -45.44
CA ASP A 79 -20.59 -0.90 -44.77
C ASP A 79 -19.21 -0.42 -45.27
N ILE A 80 -18.50 0.35 -44.44
CA ILE A 80 -17.18 0.90 -44.79
C ILE A 80 -16.12 0.10 -44.04
N ARG A 81 -15.32 -0.64 -44.82
CA ARG A 81 -14.17 -1.43 -44.38
C ARG A 81 -12.95 -1.12 -45.25
N VAL A 82 -11.77 -1.24 -44.67
CA VAL A 82 -10.49 -1.31 -45.41
C VAL A 82 -9.75 -2.53 -44.88
N GLU A 83 -9.71 -3.59 -45.68
CA GLU A 83 -9.09 -4.87 -45.33
C GLU A 83 -7.63 -4.92 -45.81
N PHE A 84 -6.76 -5.50 -44.99
CA PHE A 84 -5.34 -5.70 -45.21
C PHE A 84 -5.04 -7.20 -45.11
N VAL A 85 -5.19 -7.91 -46.24
CA VAL A 85 -4.98 -9.37 -46.31
C VAL A 85 -3.49 -9.67 -46.57
N ASP A 86 -2.85 -10.43 -45.67
CA ASP A 86 -1.47 -10.87 -45.83
C ASP A 86 -1.41 -12.23 -46.52
N THR A 87 -1.00 -12.25 -47.79
CA THR A 87 -0.89 -13.48 -48.59
C THR A 87 0.38 -14.31 -48.28
N SER A 88 1.17 -13.90 -47.29
CA SER A 88 2.38 -14.62 -46.85
C SER A 88 2.05 -16.00 -46.28
N SER A 89 2.69 -17.06 -46.79
CA SER A 89 2.43 -18.41 -46.30
C SER A 89 3.01 -18.62 -44.89
N ALA A 90 2.15 -18.83 -43.88
CA ALA A 90 2.54 -19.11 -42.50
C ALA A 90 3.57 -20.25 -42.33
N ALA A 91 3.63 -21.18 -43.28
CA ALA A 91 4.64 -22.25 -43.37
C ALA A 91 6.10 -21.75 -43.50
N GLY A 92 6.32 -20.46 -43.84
CA GLY A 92 7.63 -19.84 -44.00
C GLY A 92 8.18 -19.09 -42.78
N SER A 93 7.45 -19.09 -41.65
CA SER A 93 7.79 -18.29 -40.45
C SER A 93 7.79 -16.76 -40.68
N PHE A 94 7.09 -16.29 -41.70
CA PHE A 94 6.73 -14.87 -41.86
C PHE A 94 5.55 -14.52 -40.95
N PRO A 95 5.33 -13.23 -40.63
CA PRO A 95 3.99 -12.74 -40.32
C PRO A 95 3.00 -13.12 -41.42
N SER A 96 1.74 -13.30 -41.03
CA SER A 96 0.61 -13.61 -41.92
C SER A 96 -0.69 -13.30 -41.18
N ASN A 97 -0.84 -12.06 -40.73
CA ASN A 97 -1.97 -11.63 -39.92
C ASN A 97 -2.73 -10.52 -40.64
N ASP A 98 -4.00 -10.79 -40.88
CA ASP A 98 -4.93 -9.93 -41.59
C ASP A 98 -5.51 -8.88 -40.61
N TRP A 99 -5.74 -7.68 -41.12
CA TRP A 99 -6.25 -6.54 -40.35
C TRP A 99 -7.37 -5.83 -41.09
N GLU A 100 -8.24 -5.13 -40.37
CA GLU A 100 -9.33 -4.36 -40.94
C GLU A 100 -9.55 -3.04 -40.19
N ILE A 101 -9.68 -1.93 -40.92
CA ILE A 101 -10.24 -0.69 -40.38
C ILE A 101 -11.76 -0.80 -40.46
N GLN A 102 -12.42 -0.79 -39.31
CA GLN A 102 -13.88 -0.86 -39.18
C GLN A 102 -14.44 0.54 -38.87
N ILE A 103 -15.35 1.02 -39.72
CA ILE A 103 -16.15 2.22 -39.49
C ILE A 103 -17.60 1.80 -39.26
N ASN A 104 -18.06 1.94 -38.01
CA ASN A 104 -19.37 1.53 -37.48
C ASN A 104 -19.70 0.02 -37.61
N ASP A 105 -20.57 -0.45 -36.73
CA ASP A 105 -21.19 -1.78 -36.85
C ASP A 105 -22.36 -1.76 -37.84
N THR A 106 -22.48 -2.80 -38.65
CA THR A 106 -23.58 -2.97 -39.62
C THR A 106 -24.84 -3.62 -39.05
N ALA A 107 -24.81 -4.05 -37.79
CA ALA A 107 -25.94 -4.65 -37.11
C ALA A 107 -26.91 -3.58 -36.56
N ASN A 108 -28.22 -3.90 -36.53
CA ASN A 108 -29.18 -3.07 -35.79
C ASN A 108 -28.77 -2.98 -34.30
N PHE A 109 -28.70 -1.75 -33.77
CA PHE A 109 -28.18 -1.43 -32.44
C PHE A 109 -26.68 -1.75 -32.24
N GLY A 110 -25.90 -1.78 -33.33
CA GLY A 110 -24.45 -1.80 -33.28
C GLY A 110 -23.82 -0.47 -32.79
N GLN A 111 -22.51 -0.48 -32.61
CA GLN A 111 -21.71 0.64 -32.11
C GLN A 111 -21.36 1.63 -33.24
N GLU A 112 -21.47 2.93 -32.95
CA GLU A 112 -20.88 4.02 -33.73
C GLU A 112 -19.39 4.15 -33.34
N ARG A 113 -18.46 3.74 -34.21
CA ARG A 113 -17.04 3.59 -33.84
C ARG A 113 -16.06 3.66 -35.02
N PHE A 114 -14.85 4.15 -34.76
CA PHE A 114 -13.65 3.82 -35.53
C PHE A 114 -12.91 2.69 -34.82
N SER A 115 -12.43 1.66 -35.52
CA SER A 115 -11.69 0.57 -34.89
C SER A 115 -10.65 -0.07 -35.80
N ILE A 116 -9.62 -0.66 -35.17
CA ILE A 116 -8.68 -1.57 -35.82
C ILE A 116 -8.99 -2.99 -35.32
N ALA A 117 -9.33 -3.88 -36.25
CA ALA A 117 -9.66 -5.27 -35.99
C ALA A 117 -8.58 -6.22 -36.54
N ASP A 118 -8.28 -7.26 -35.77
CA ASP A 118 -7.48 -8.41 -36.15
C ASP A 118 -8.44 -9.47 -36.69
N THR A 119 -8.51 -9.61 -38.02
CA THR A 119 -9.48 -10.51 -38.67
C THR A 119 -9.02 -11.96 -38.66
N THR A 120 -7.71 -12.23 -38.56
CA THR A 120 -7.17 -13.59 -38.36
C THR A 120 -7.53 -14.16 -36.98
N ALA A 121 -7.42 -13.35 -35.91
CA ALA A 121 -7.80 -13.77 -34.55
C ALA A 121 -9.27 -13.54 -34.21
N GLY A 122 -9.99 -12.71 -34.99
CA GLY A 122 -11.37 -12.32 -34.73
C GLY A 122 -11.52 -11.39 -33.52
N THR A 123 -10.58 -10.46 -33.32
CA THR A 123 -10.57 -9.54 -32.18
C THR A 123 -10.51 -8.07 -32.60
N VAL A 124 -10.88 -7.15 -31.70
CA VAL A 124 -10.79 -5.70 -31.94
C VAL A 124 -9.92 -5.06 -30.85
N PRO A 125 -8.59 -5.00 -31.02
CA PRO A 125 -7.68 -4.48 -30.00
C PRO A 125 -7.72 -2.95 -29.82
N PHE A 126 -8.29 -2.19 -30.75
CA PHE A 126 -8.44 -0.73 -30.62
C PHE A 126 -9.77 -0.23 -31.16
N THR A 127 -10.47 0.57 -30.36
CA THR A 127 -11.78 1.18 -30.66
C THR A 127 -11.83 2.60 -30.12
N VAL A 128 -12.37 3.53 -30.92
CA VAL A 128 -12.80 4.87 -30.48
C VAL A 128 -14.28 5.01 -30.82
N GLU A 129 -15.13 5.14 -29.79
CA GLU A 129 -16.56 5.36 -29.96
C GLU A 129 -16.87 6.80 -30.41
N ALA A 130 -17.95 6.97 -31.19
CA ALA A 130 -18.42 8.28 -31.60
C ALA A 130 -18.84 9.12 -30.38
N GLY A 131 -18.33 10.36 -30.31
CA GLY A 131 -18.53 11.26 -29.17
C GLY A 131 -17.40 11.23 -28.13
N ALA A 132 -16.36 10.41 -28.31
CA ALA A 132 -15.12 10.55 -27.55
C ALA A 132 -14.55 11.99 -27.66
N PRO A 133 -14.19 12.64 -26.55
CA PRO A 133 -13.77 14.05 -26.56
C PRO A 133 -12.37 14.24 -27.15
N SER A 134 -12.04 15.48 -27.53
CA SER A 134 -10.70 15.86 -27.96
C SER A 134 -9.66 15.53 -26.88
N SER A 135 -8.57 14.86 -27.28
CA SER A 135 -7.51 14.39 -26.36
C SER A 135 -7.98 13.33 -25.34
N ALA A 136 -9.04 12.56 -25.63
CA ALA A 136 -9.43 11.40 -24.81
C ALA A 136 -8.25 10.43 -24.60
N LEU A 137 -7.52 10.15 -25.69
CA LEU A 137 -6.17 9.61 -25.69
C LEU A 137 -5.30 10.53 -26.56
N TRP A 138 -4.11 10.88 -26.07
CA TRP A 138 -3.13 11.71 -26.76
C TRP A 138 -1.73 11.13 -26.57
N ILE A 139 -0.90 11.18 -27.61
CA ILE A 139 0.51 10.81 -27.53
C ILE A 139 1.29 12.04 -27.97
N ALA A 140 2.07 12.63 -27.06
CA ALA A 140 2.88 13.81 -27.34
C ALA A 140 4.20 13.45 -28.06
N ALA A 141 4.86 14.46 -28.61
CA ALA A 141 6.06 14.27 -29.43
C ALA A 141 7.30 13.76 -28.67
N GLY A 142 7.31 13.79 -27.33
CA GLY A 142 8.32 13.13 -26.50
C GLY A 142 8.00 11.65 -26.19
N GLY A 143 6.77 11.19 -26.51
CA GLY A 143 6.25 9.86 -26.21
C GLY A 143 5.30 9.81 -25.01
N GLU A 144 5.01 10.94 -24.37
CA GLU A 144 4.18 11.04 -23.17
C GLU A 144 2.69 10.84 -23.50
N VAL A 145 1.97 10.09 -22.66
CA VAL A 145 0.56 9.76 -22.86
C VAL A 145 -0.34 10.70 -22.05
N GLY A 146 -1.18 11.46 -22.74
CA GLY A 146 -2.27 12.23 -22.14
C GLY A 146 -3.60 11.47 -22.19
N MET A 147 -4.32 11.44 -21.07
CA MET A 147 -5.73 11.04 -21.03
C MET A 147 -6.56 12.23 -20.54
N GLY A 148 -7.40 12.79 -21.42
CA GLY A 148 -8.13 14.04 -21.16
C GLY A 148 -7.31 15.32 -21.35
N THR A 149 -6.09 15.24 -21.89
CA THR A 149 -5.20 16.39 -22.11
C THR A 149 -4.28 16.18 -23.31
N SER A 150 -4.05 17.24 -24.09
CA SER A 150 -3.02 17.30 -25.15
C SER A 150 -1.67 17.84 -24.66
N LEU A 151 -1.59 18.20 -23.37
CA LEU A 151 -0.39 18.69 -22.69
C LEU A 151 -0.07 17.77 -21.49
N PRO A 152 0.45 16.55 -21.74
CA PRO A 152 1.02 15.72 -20.69
C PRO A 152 2.21 16.43 -20.04
N GLN A 153 2.39 16.27 -18.72
CA GLN A 153 3.49 16.84 -17.95
C GLN A 153 4.40 15.78 -17.31
N SER A 154 4.07 14.52 -17.54
CA SER A 154 4.73 13.29 -17.10
C SER A 154 4.42 12.20 -18.13
N ASP A 155 5.18 11.11 -18.15
CA ASP A 155 5.05 9.95 -19.04
C ASP A 155 3.60 9.46 -19.22
N LEU A 156 2.80 9.55 -18.14
CA LEU A 156 1.35 9.42 -18.15
C LEU A 156 0.72 10.59 -17.38
N HIS A 157 -0.16 11.37 -18.03
CA HIS A 157 -0.93 12.45 -17.42
C HIS A 157 -2.44 12.19 -17.58
N VAL A 158 -3.13 11.88 -16.47
CA VAL A 158 -4.59 11.73 -16.42
C VAL A 158 -5.23 13.02 -15.91
N ALA A 159 -5.96 13.71 -16.79
CA ALA A 159 -6.63 14.98 -16.49
C ALA A 159 -8.15 14.80 -16.43
N ALA A 160 -8.78 15.23 -15.33
CA ALA A 160 -10.23 15.22 -15.14
C ALA A 160 -10.67 16.39 -14.26
N SER A 161 -11.93 16.81 -14.37
CA SER A 161 -12.45 18.02 -13.71
C SER A 161 -12.83 17.87 -12.23
N THR A 162 -12.86 16.65 -11.70
CA THR A 162 -13.34 16.36 -10.33
C THR A 162 -12.42 15.40 -9.58
N LEU A 163 -12.11 14.25 -10.19
CA LEU A 163 -11.28 13.19 -9.61
C LEU A 163 -10.66 12.34 -10.73
N PRO A 164 -9.44 12.63 -11.20
CA PRO A 164 -8.69 11.70 -12.03
C PRO A 164 -8.44 10.39 -11.27
N THR A 165 -8.52 9.25 -11.97
CA THR A 165 -8.35 7.93 -11.38
C THR A 165 -7.61 6.97 -12.30
N LEU A 166 -6.99 5.94 -11.71
CA LEU A 166 -6.50 4.74 -12.38
C LEU A 166 -7.16 3.52 -11.72
N ARG A 167 -7.81 2.68 -12.52
CA ARG A 167 -8.53 1.48 -12.08
C ARG A 167 -7.77 0.22 -12.43
N LEU A 168 -7.56 -0.66 -11.46
CA LEU A 168 -7.03 -2.00 -11.65
C LEU A 168 -8.13 -3.00 -11.30
N GLU A 169 -8.61 -3.77 -12.28
CA GLU A 169 -9.79 -4.64 -12.12
C GLU A 169 -9.50 -6.09 -12.51
N GLN A 170 -9.78 -7.00 -11.59
CA GLN A 170 -9.97 -8.41 -11.84
C GLN A 170 -11.46 -8.61 -12.18
N VAL A 171 -11.77 -8.89 -13.45
CA VAL A 171 -13.15 -9.15 -13.92
C VAL A 171 -13.75 -10.47 -13.41
N GLY A 172 -12.93 -11.30 -12.74
CA GLY A 172 -13.30 -12.58 -12.14
C GLY A 172 -13.13 -13.77 -13.10
N PHE A 173 -12.63 -14.90 -12.59
CA PHE A 173 -12.47 -16.14 -13.35
C PHE A 173 -12.42 -17.36 -12.43
N GLY A 174 -13.32 -18.33 -12.65
CA GLY A 174 -13.35 -19.58 -11.89
C GLY A 174 -13.51 -19.37 -10.38
N ALA A 175 -12.45 -19.64 -9.61
CA ALA A 175 -12.42 -19.46 -8.16
C ALA A 175 -12.03 -18.04 -7.71
N PHE A 176 -11.62 -17.16 -8.63
CA PHE A 176 -11.23 -15.78 -8.34
C PHE A 176 -12.44 -14.84 -8.53
N PRO A 177 -13.02 -14.27 -7.46
CA PRO A 177 -14.16 -13.36 -7.58
C PRO A 177 -13.74 -12.03 -8.22
N PRO A 178 -14.68 -11.26 -8.83
CA PRO A 178 -14.36 -9.94 -9.34
C PRO A 178 -13.96 -8.99 -8.19
N PHE A 179 -12.95 -8.17 -8.43
CA PHE A 179 -12.46 -7.18 -7.46
C PHE A 179 -11.72 -6.05 -8.16
N PHE A 180 -11.72 -4.85 -7.59
CA PHE A 180 -10.95 -3.74 -8.12
C PHE A 180 -10.29 -2.88 -7.05
N TRP A 181 -9.21 -2.22 -7.47
CA TRP A 181 -8.54 -1.14 -6.77
C TRP A 181 -8.61 0.12 -7.62
N THR A 182 -8.75 1.28 -6.96
CA THR A 182 -8.74 2.58 -7.61
C THR A 182 -7.70 3.46 -6.93
N LEU A 183 -6.69 3.91 -7.69
CA LEU A 183 -5.86 5.04 -7.28
C LEU A 183 -6.58 6.32 -7.72
N ALA A 184 -6.70 7.29 -6.83
CA ALA A 184 -7.43 8.53 -7.09
C ALA A 184 -6.77 9.71 -6.37
N GLY A 185 -6.89 10.91 -6.94
CA GLY A 185 -6.37 12.13 -6.34
C GLY A 185 -7.17 13.38 -6.71
N ASN A 186 -7.41 14.26 -5.74
CA ASN A 186 -7.93 15.60 -5.98
C ASN A 186 -7.21 16.61 -5.06
N HIS A 187 -7.77 17.82 -4.91
CA HIS A 187 -7.16 18.88 -4.11
C HIS A 187 -7.25 18.70 -2.58
N ASN A 188 -7.96 17.68 -2.09
CA ASN A 188 -8.08 17.36 -0.66
C ASN A 188 -7.45 16.02 -0.26
N VAL A 189 -7.32 15.07 -1.19
CA VAL A 189 -6.89 13.71 -0.84
C VAL A 189 -6.31 12.96 -2.05
N PHE A 190 -5.22 12.23 -1.81
CA PHE A 190 -4.77 11.11 -2.62
C PHE A 190 -5.08 9.80 -1.88
N TYR A 191 -5.68 8.82 -2.54
CA TYR A 191 -6.07 7.56 -1.89
C TYR A 191 -5.98 6.32 -2.79
N ILE A 192 -5.89 5.16 -2.12
CA ILE A 192 -6.09 3.84 -2.71
C ILE A 192 -7.42 3.30 -2.16
N GLY A 193 -8.42 3.21 -3.03
CA GLY A 193 -9.77 2.72 -2.71
C GLY A 193 -9.99 1.29 -3.18
N ASN A 194 -10.89 0.56 -2.51
CA ASN A 194 -11.24 -0.82 -2.87
C ASN A 194 -12.66 -0.95 -3.42
N ALA A 195 -13.00 -2.14 -3.91
CA ALA A 195 -14.25 -2.48 -4.60
C ALA A 195 -15.56 -2.04 -3.89
N ASN A 196 -15.56 -1.85 -2.57
CA ASN A 196 -16.76 -1.52 -1.81
C ASN A 196 -17.04 -0.02 -1.65
N GLY A 197 -16.12 0.87 -2.07
CA GLY A 197 -16.25 2.34 -2.02
C GLY A 197 -16.26 2.98 -0.61
N ASN A 198 -16.68 2.24 0.42
CA ASN A 198 -16.91 2.72 1.79
C ASN A 198 -15.63 2.82 2.66
N GLY A 199 -14.45 3.02 2.06
CA GLY A 199 -13.22 3.18 2.82
C GLY A 199 -11.98 3.38 1.96
N PHE A 200 -11.08 4.21 2.47
CA PHE A 200 -9.74 4.43 1.95
C PHE A 200 -8.74 3.64 2.82
N PRO A 201 -8.40 2.37 2.48
CA PRO A 201 -7.39 1.61 3.22
C PRO A 201 -5.99 2.27 3.20
N PHE A 202 -5.74 3.21 2.29
CA PHE A 202 -4.66 4.18 2.38
C PHE A 202 -5.14 5.53 1.84
N SER A 203 -4.87 6.61 2.57
CA SER A 203 -5.18 8.00 2.19
C SER A 203 -4.16 8.97 2.74
N ILE A 204 -3.71 9.90 1.91
CA ILE A 204 -2.93 11.09 2.28
C ILE A 204 -3.83 12.29 2.00
N ASN A 205 -4.15 13.08 3.03
CA ASN A 205 -4.92 14.32 2.87
C ASN A 205 -4.04 15.46 2.32
N ASP A 206 -4.66 16.57 1.95
CA ASP A 206 -3.98 17.84 1.76
C ASP A 206 -3.21 18.27 3.03
N GLU A 207 -2.15 19.05 2.81
CA GLU A 207 -1.24 19.59 3.84
C GLU A 207 -0.46 18.54 4.70
N ALA A 208 -0.58 17.24 4.41
CA ALA A 208 0.21 16.20 5.08
C ALA A 208 1.74 16.45 4.93
N PRO A 209 2.50 16.59 6.04
CA PRO A 209 3.90 17.00 5.98
C PRO A 209 4.83 15.92 5.41
N ASN A 210 6.03 16.36 5.00
CA ASN A 210 7.13 15.47 4.60
C ASN A 210 7.36 14.38 5.66
N ALA A 211 7.61 13.15 5.19
CA ALA A 211 7.86 11.98 6.04
C ALA A 211 6.75 11.64 7.06
N SER A 212 5.50 12.08 6.87
CA SER A 212 4.32 11.64 7.66
C SER A 212 4.25 10.11 7.81
N LEU A 213 4.63 9.39 6.75
CA LEU A 213 4.96 7.97 6.78
C LEU A 213 6.11 7.74 5.79
N ALA A 214 7.23 7.20 6.27
CA ALA A 214 8.40 6.84 5.48
C ALA A 214 8.76 5.36 5.67
N LEU A 215 9.30 4.74 4.63
CA LEU A 215 9.95 3.43 4.68
C LEU A 215 11.39 3.61 4.20
N ALA A 216 12.34 3.45 5.11
CA ALA A 216 13.77 3.63 4.84
C ALA A 216 14.36 2.46 4.04
N ALA A 217 15.53 2.67 3.45
CA ALA A 217 16.20 1.71 2.58
C ALA A 217 16.68 0.43 3.29
N ASP A 218 16.73 0.42 4.63
CA ASP A 218 17.01 -0.74 5.47
C ASP A 218 15.73 -1.47 5.94
N GLY A 219 14.55 -0.91 5.67
CA GLY A 219 13.24 -1.44 6.07
C GLY A 219 12.64 -0.81 7.33
N ASN A 220 13.30 0.17 7.96
CA ASN A 220 12.75 0.89 9.12
C ASN A 220 11.56 1.78 8.71
N VAL A 221 10.57 1.91 9.60
CA VAL A 221 9.40 2.78 9.40
C VAL A 221 9.55 4.06 10.20
N GLY A 222 9.49 5.21 9.52
CA GLY A 222 9.47 6.52 10.16
C GLY A 222 8.07 7.14 10.14
N LEU A 223 7.66 7.71 11.26
CA LEU A 223 6.52 8.64 11.37
C LEU A 223 7.10 10.00 11.78
N GLY A 224 7.08 10.98 10.87
CA GLY A 224 7.72 12.28 11.06
C GLY A 224 9.23 12.34 10.75
N THR A 225 9.84 11.24 10.29
CA THR A 225 11.26 11.19 9.90
C THR A 225 11.47 10.33 8.65
N ASP A 226 12.31 10.80 7.71
CA ASP A 226 12.72 10.02 6.52
C ASP A 226 13.94 9.12 6.78
N SER A 227 14.60 9.32 7.93
CA SER A 227 15.87 8.71 8.32
C SER A 227 15.76 8.00 9.69
N PRO A 228 14.76 7.13 9.92
CA PRO A 228 14.56 6.45 11.21
C PRO A 228 15.75 5.57 11.61
N GLY A 229 16.30 5.83 12.80
CA GLY A 229 17.40 5.07 13.40
C GLY A 229 16.96 3.80 14.14
N ALA A 230 15.66 3.52 14.18
CA ALA A 230 15.05 2.32 14.76
C ALA A 230 13.98 1.73 13.81
N PRO A 231 13.66 0.42 13.92
CA PRO A 231 12.69 -0.26 13.04
C PRO A 231 11.29 0.36 12.99
N LEU A 232 10.89 1.06 14.06
CA LEU A 232 9.78 2.00 14.07
C LEU A 232 10.23 3.21 14.90
N GLU A 233 10.14 4.41 14.33
CA GLU A 233 10.46 5.67 15.01
C GLU A 233 9.32 6.68 14.85
N ILE A 234 8.98 7.39 15.93
CA ILE A 234 8.00 8.47 15.95
C ILE A 234 8.74 9.76 16.33
N SER A 235 9.00 10.59 15.33
CA SER A 235 9.79 11.82 15.45
C SER A 235 8.88 13.04 15.33
N ASP A 236 9.17 14.05 16.14
CA ASP A 236 8.51 15.36 16.16
C ASP A 236 9.56 16.40 16.57
N ASP A 237 9.45 17.64 16.09
CA ASP A 237 10.33 18.75 16.47
C ASP A 237 9.94 19.33 17.86
N GLU A 238 8.82 18.89 18.43
CA GLU A 238 8.31 19.31 19.73
C GLU A 238 9.06 18.72 20.96
N THR A 239 8.81 19.34 22.12
CA THR A 239 9.42 18.91 23.41
C THR A 239 8.88 17.59 23.99
N PHE A 240 8.00 16.92 23.25
CA PHE A 240 7.45 15.60 23.54
C PHE A 240 6.96 14.91 22.26
N SER A 241 7.06 13.58 22.23
CA SER A 241 6.49 12.70 21.19
C SER A 241 5.77 11.55 21.89
N TYR A 242 4.66 11.05 21.30
CA TYR A 242 3.82 10.04 21.94
C TYR A 242 3.20 9.05 20.95
N PHE A 243 3.07 7.81 21.41
CA PHE A 243 2.28 6.78 20.75
C PHE A 243 0.94 6.63 21.48
N ARG A 244 -0.17 6.96 20.81
CA ARG A 244 -1.54 6.81 21.35
C ARG A 244 -2.18 5.50 20.91
N ILE A 245 -2.73 4.75 21.86
CA ILE A 245 -3.64 3.62 21.62
C ILE A 245 -5.05 4.06 22.00
N THR A 246 -6.03 3.91 21.10
CA THR A 246 -7.43 4.30 21.35
C THR A 246 -8.40 3.14 21.15
N ALA A 247 -9.14 2.79 22.21
CA ALA A 247 -10.26 1.85 22.22
C ALA A 247 -11.58 2.62 22.33
N THR A 248 -12.11 3.12 21.20
CA THR A 248 -13.33 3.94 21.13
C THR A 248 -14.61 3.25 21.65
N GLY A 249 -14.60 1.93 21.81
CA GLY A 249 -15.68 1.15 22.42
C GLY A 249 -15.62 1.05 23.95
N ALA A 250 -14.58 1.57 24.62
CA ALA A 250 -14.50 1.59 26.07
C ALA A 250 -15.45 2.64 26.69
N PRO A 251 -16.07 2.37 27.86
CA PRO A 251 -17.07 3.29 28.45
C PRO A 251 -16.46 4.53 29.11
N VAL A 252 -15.19 4.43 29.53
CA VAL A 252 -14.34 5.49 30.08
C VAL A 252 -12.91 5.25 29.60
N ASN A 253 -12.01 6.21 29.80
CA ASN A 253 -10.56 6.01 29.68
C ASN A 253 -10.16 5.40 28.32
N GLN A 254 -10.72 5.97 27.25
CA GLN A 254 -10.74 5.38 25.91
C GLN A 254 -9.38 5.36 25.20
N SER A 255 -8.39 6.11 25.67
CA SER A 255 -7.05 6.08 25.09
C SER A 255 -5.97 6.23 26.14
N VAL A 256 -4.78 5.71 25.81
CA VAL A 256 -3.55 5.82 26.58
C VAL A 256 -2.43 6.30 25.68
N ASP A 257 -1.60 7.19 26.22
CA ASP A 257 -0.36 7.64 25.59
C ASP A 257 0.84 6.97 26.26
N ILE A 258 1.76 6.48 25.42
CA ILE A 258 3.14 6.19 25.81
C ILE A 258 3.96 7.37 25.28
N THR A 259 4.38 8.25 26.18
CA THR A 259 5.00 9.54 25.85
C THR A 259 6.46 9.57 26.26
N PHE A 260 7.33 10.06 25.38
CA PHE A 260 8.66 10.53 25.75
C PHE A 260 8.70 12.07 25.69
N THR A 261 9.32 12.70 26.68
CA THR A 261 9.35 14.16 26.80
C THR A 261 10.60 14.63 27.53
N GLN A 262 10.98 15.90 27.34
CA GLN A 262 12.04 16.58 28.11
C GLN A 262 11.95 16.34 29.64
N GLY A 263 10.73 16.25 30.17
CA GLY A 263 10.47 16.08 31.61
C GLY A 263 10.84 17.31 32.47
N PRO A 264 10.51 17.31 33.77
CA PRO A 264 10.79 18.45 34.66
C PRO A 264 12.27 18.77 34.86
N LEU A 265 13.15 17.79 34.64
CA LEU A 265 14.60 17.88 34.86
C LEU A 265 15.38 18.31 33.61
N GLY A 266 14.76 18.31 32.43
CA GLY A 266 15.47 18.58 31.17
C GLY A 266 16.27 17.39 30.61
N THR A 267 16.18 16.22 31.24
CA THR A 267 17.02 15.04 30.97
C THR A 267 16.33 13.93 30.17
N GLY A 268 15.02 14.03 29.96
CA GLY A 268 14.20 12.95 29.40
C GLY A 268 13.36 12.24 30.47
N GLU A 269 12.12 11.94 30.12
CA GLU A 269 11.14 11.26 30.96
C GLU A 269 10.19 10.44 30.09
N MET A 270 10.06 9.14 30.39
CA MET A 270 9.02 8.29 29.84
C MET A 270 7.78 8.37 30.72
N ARG A 271 6.59 8.46 30.10
CA ARG A 271 5.30 8.46 30.79
C ARG A 271 4.37 7.40 30.19
N TYR A 272 3.62 6.75 31.07
CA TYR A 272 2.35 6.12 30.74
C TYR A 272 1.25 7.07 31.25
N ASN A 273 0.27 7.38 30.41
CA ASN A 273 -0.73 8.42 30.69
C ASN A 273 -2.08 8.03 30.05
N ILE A 274 -3.09 7.68 30.84
CA ILE A 274 -4.46 7.56 30.34
C ILE A 274 -5.01 8.95 30.03
N VAL A 275 -5.77 9.08 28.94
CA VAL A 275 -6.25 10.37 28.44
C VAL A 275 -7.62 10.69 29.03
N ASP A 276 -7.67 10.88 30.35
CA ASP A 276 -8.85 11.36 31.11
C ASP A 276 -8.62 12.73 31.77
N GLY A 277 -7.38 13.05 32.15
CA GLY A 277 -6.90 14.42 32.36
C GLY A 277 -6.40 14.77 33.76
N ASP A 278 -6.16 13.79 34.66
CA ASP A 278 -5.48 14.07 35.94
C ASP A 278 -3.94 14.04 35.82
N GLY A 279 -3.38 13.13 35.02
CA GLY A 279 -1.96 13.13 34.66
C GLY A 279 -1.41 11.77 34.18
N PRO A 280 -0.08 11.59 34.23
CA PRO A 280 0.54 10.30 33.96
C PRO A 280 0.56 9.41 35.21
N GLU A 281 -0.03 8.21 35.15
CA GLU A 281 -0.10 7.28 36.29
C GLU A 281 1.27 6.70 36.65
N MET A 282 2.16 6.61 35.66
CA MET A 282 3.55 6.18 35.83
C MET A 282 4.51 7.09 35.07
N ARG A 283 5.60 7.46 35.73
CA ARG A 283 6.70 8.28 35.19
C ARG A 283 8.03 7.60 35.48
N LEU A 284 8.95 7.63 34.52
CA LEU A 284 10.33 7.15 34.69
C LEU A 284 11.28 8.23 34.13
N ASN A 285 12.13 8.81 34.99
CA ASN A 285 13.12 9.81 34.56
C ASN A 285 14.41 9.16 34.03
N ALA A 286 15.30 9.98 33.46
CA ALA A 286 16.60 9.53 32.96
C ALA A 286 17.57 9.00 34.04
N ASP A 287 17.36 9.37 35.32
CA ASP A 287 18.16 8.88 36.45
C ASP A 287 17.72 7.48 36.94
N GLY A 288 16.55 7.01 36.48
CA GLY A 288 15.97 5.70 36.82
C GLY A 288 14.91 5.74 37.93
N ASP A 289 14.55 6.92 38.44
CA ASP A 289 13.47 7.07 39.42
C ASP A 289 12.11 6.79 38.76
N MET A 290 11.37 5.85 39.33
CA MET A 290 9.97 5.59 38.97
C MET A 290 9.03 6.24 39.98
N VAL A 291 8.06 7.00 39.48
CA VAL A 291 6.91 7.49 40.23
C VAL A 291 5.66 6.78 39.75
N LEU A 292 4.84 6.30 40.69
CA LEU A 292 3.49 5.80 40.49
C LEU A 292 2.55 6.68 41.30
N ASP A 293 1.49 7.20 40.70
CA ASP A 293 0.49 8.01 41.43
C ASP A 293 -0.50 7.12 42.21
N GLY A 294 -0.82 5.95 41.64
CA GLY A 294 -1.61 4.90 42.27
C GLY A 294 -0.82 3.94 43.17
N THR A 295 -1.51 2.90 43.67
CA THR A 295 -0.92 1.87 44.54
C THR A 295 -0.19 0.77 43.75
N LEU A 296 1.02 0.41 44.19
CA LEU A 296 1.76 -0.72 43.63
C LEU A 296 1.30 -2.05 44.24
N THR A 297 0.65 -2.89 43.43
CA THR A 297 0.42 -4.32 43.75
C THR A 297 1.48 -5.16 43.05
N THR A 298 2.20 -6.01 43.79
CA THR A 298 3.18 -6.95 43.22
C THR A 298 2.69 -8.39 43.35
N GLY A 299 3.40 -9.35 42.75
CA GLY A 299 3.12 -10.79 42.90
C GLY A 299 3.38 -11.36 44.31
N GLY A 300 3.79 -10.54 45.28
CA GLY A 300 4.17 -10.97 46.62
C GLY A 300 5.56 -11.61 46.71
N PRO A 301 5.99 -11.99 47.93
CA PRO A 301 7.15 -12.84 48.15
C PRO A 301 6.86 -14.31 47.75
N SER A 302 7.90 -15.10 47.56
CA SER A 302 7.85 -16.54 47.32
C SER A 302 7.19 -17.37 48.42
N CYS A 303 7.03 -16.81 49.63
CA CYS A 303 6.62 -17.51 50.86
C CYS A 303 7.40 -18.82 51.11
N SER A 304 8.66 -18.90 50.66
CA SER A 304 9.47 -20.13 50.66
C SER A 304 9.86 -20.63 52.06
N VAL A 305 9.75 -19.78 53.08
CA VAL A 305 9.87 -20.12 54.52
C VAL A 305 8.51 -20.19 55.25
N GLY A 306 7.40 -20.06 54.51
CA GLY A 306 6.05 -19.84 55.03
C GLY A 306 5.80 -18.36 55.35
N CYS A 307 4.83 -17.75 54.66
CA CYS A 307 4.25 -16.47 55.10
C CYS A 307 3.27 -16.75 56.24
N ASP A 308 3.31 -15.94 57.30
CA ASP A 308 2.51 -16.04 58.54
C ASP A 308 2.72 -17.35 59.36
N ALA A 309 3.38 -18.36 58.78
CA ALA A 309 3.55 -19.70 59.33
C ALA A 309 4.30 -19.74 60.67
N VAL A 310 5.04 -18.67 61.02
CA VAL A 310 5.72 -18.58 62.32
C VAL A 310 4.74 -18.51 63.49
N PHE A 311 3.45 -18.25 63.25
CA PHE A 311 2.38 -18.31 64.24
C PHE A 311 1.79 -19.72 64.41
N ASP A 312 2.02 -20.66 63.48
CA ASP A 312 1.47 -22.01 63.56
C ASP A 312 2.04 -22.77 64.77
N ALA A 313 1.20 -23.63 65.36
CA ALA A 313 1.57 -24.43 66.53
C ALA A 313 2.66 -25.49 66.24
N ASP A 314 2.74 -25.95 64.99
CA ASP A 314 3.68 -26.97 64.51
C ASP A 314 4.96 -26.38 63.88
N PHE A 315 5.11 -25.04 63.85
CA PHE A 315 6.31 -24.40 63.28
C PHE A 315 7.49 -24.45 64.28
N GLU A 316 8.60 -25.06 63.86
CA GLU A 316 9.83 -25.18 64.66
C GLU A 316 10.59 -23.84 64.75
N ARG A 317 10.05 -22.89 65.53
CA ARG A 317 10.70 -21.60 65.82
C ARG A 317 12.04 -21.83 66.55
N LEU A 318 13.12 -21.21 66.04
CA LEU A 318 14.37 -21.07 66.78
C LEU A 318 14.13 -20.33 68.10
N SER A 319 14.97 -20.56 69.12
CA SER A 319 14.92 -19.70 70.31
C SER A 319 15.46 -18.30 69.98
N VAL A 320 15.08 -17.29 70.76
CA VAL A 320 15.59 -15.91 70.62
C VAL A 320 17.12 -15.84 70.63
N THR A 321 17.80 -16.76 71.35
CA THR A 321 19.26 -16.84 71.39
C THR A 321 19.85 -17.41 70.10
N ASP A 322 19.26 -18.48 69.57
CA ASP A 322 19.76 -19.16 68.37
C ASP A 322 19.48 -18.32 67.12
N HIS A 323 18.31 -17.66 67.07
CA HIS A 323 17.94 -16.73 66.02
C HIS A 323 18.86 -15.49 66.02
N ALA A 324 19.18 -14.95 67.21
CA ALA A 324 20.14 -13.86 67.33
C ALA A 324 21.56 -14.30 66.93
N ALA A 325 21.98 -15.53 67.28
CA ALA A 325 23.28 -16.07 66.86
C ALA A 325 23.38 -16.17 65.33
N LEU A 326 22.35 -16.70 64.67
CA LEU A 326 22.28 -16.79 63.21
C LEU A 326 22.28 -15.40 62.54
N MET A 327 21.59 -14.41 63.11
CA MET A 327 21.65 -13.02 62.65
C MET A 327 23.07 -12.44 62.73
N TRP A 328 23.79 -12.67 63.84
CA TRP A 328 25.16 -12.18 64.02
C TRP A 328 26.18 -12.93 63.16
N GLU A 329 25.97 -14.21 62.87
CA GLU A 329 26.80 -15.02 61.95
C GLU A 329 26.62 -14.56 60.50
N ASN A 330 25.37 -14.36 60.06
CA ASN A 330 25.05 -13.92 58.70
C ASN A 330 25.35 -12.43 58.44
N GLY A 331 25.38 -11.60 59.49
CA GLY A 331 25.45 -10.14 59.36
C GLY A 331 24.17 -9.49 58.82
N HIS A 332 23.07 -10.25 58.75
CA HIS A 332 21.75 -9.80 58.33
C HIS A 332 20.66 -10.65 59.01
N LEU A 333 19.42 -10.16 58.97
CA LEU A 333 18.25 -10.92 59.42
C LEU A 333 18.04 -12.17 58.52
N PRO A 334 17.89 -13.38 59.08
CA PRO A 334 17.81 -14.64 58.32
C PRO A 334 16.85 -14.66 57.13
N ALA A 335 15.56 -14.36 57.33
CA ALA A 335 14.52 -14.44 56.30
C ALA A 335 14.55 -13.27 55.30
N VAL A 336 15.20 -12.15 55.67
CA VAL A 336 15.44 -11.00 54.75
C VAL A 336 16.58 -11.29 53.78
N GLY A 337 17.55 -12.12 54.17
CA GLY A 337 18.76 -12.35 53.39
C GLY A 337 19.69 -11.13 53.28
N PRO A 338 20.87 -11.27 52.64
CA PRO A 338 21.86 -10.19 52.55
C PRO A 338 21.37 -9.05 51.66
N THR A 339 21.77 -7.81 51.98
CA THR A 339 21.55 -6.62 51.16
C THR A 339 22.91 -5.99 50.88
N LEU A 340 23.44 -6.19 49.67
CA LEU A 340 24.80 -5.77 49.30
C LEU A 340 24.78 -4.40 48.60
N PRO A 341 25.79 -3.53 48.83
CA PRO A 341 25.89 -2.24 48.13
C PRO A 341 25.86 -2.40 46.61
N ASN A 342 25.03 -1.61 45.95
CA ASN A 342 24.84 -1.58 44.49
C ASN A 342 24.37 -2.91 43.85
N ALA A 343 23.95 -3.91 44.63
CA ALA A 343 23.34 -5.13 44.11
C ALA A 343 21.82 -4.93 43.92
N PRO A 344 21.22 -5.44 42.82
CA PRO A 344 19.77 -5.44 42.67
C PRO A 344 19.11 -6.35 43.71
N MET A 345 17.95 -5.94 44.24
CA MET A 345 17.17 -6.73 45.19
C MET A 345 15.71 -6.83 44.77
N ASN A 346 15.10 -8.00 44.95
CA ASN A 346 13.66 -8.17 44.78
C ASN A 346 12.94 -7.56 46.00
N VAL A 347 12.26 -6.43 45.79
CA VAL A 347 11.55 -5.69 46.85
C VAL A 347 10.44 -6.53 47.47
N SER A 348 9.72 -7.34 46.70
CA SER A 348 8.63 -8.19 47.20
C SER A 348 9.14 -9.28 48.15
N GLU A 349 10.22 -9.99 47.79
CA GLU A 349 10.87 -10.96 48.69
C GLU A 349 11.42 -10.27 49.95
N LYS A 350 12.05 -9.10 49.80
CA LYS A 350 12.58 -8.34 50.93
C LYS A 350 11.48 -7.87 51.89
N MET A 351 10.33 -7.44 51.38
CA MET A 351 9.17 -7.10 52.20
C MET A 351 8.59 -8.33 52.91
N GLY A 352 8.47 -9.47 52.24
CA GLY A 352 8.04 -10.73 52.87
C GLY A 352 8.99 -11.20 53.97
N GLY A 353 10.30 -11.15 53.73
CA GLY A 353 11.30 -11.44 54.75
C GLY A 353 11.24 -10.48 55.94
N ILE A 354 11.03 -9.18 55.69
CA ILE A 354 10.87 -8.18 56.77
C ILE A 354 9.64 -8.49 57.62
N LEU A 355 8.52 -8.92 57.01
CA LEU A 355 7.33 -9.34 57.76
C LEU A 355 7.63 -10.57 58.63
N ASN A 356 8.20 -11.63 58.06
CA ASN A 356 8.56 -12.85 58.81
C ASN A 356 9.49 -12.60 60.01
N GLU A 357 10.45 -11.68 59.87
CA GLU A 357 11.34 -11.24 60.96
C GLU A 357 10.61 -10.40 62.03
N LEU A 358 9.68 -9.53 61.62
CA LEU A 358 8.85 -8.77 62.54
C LEU A 358 7.93 -9.70 63.34
N GLU A 359 7.36 -10.73 62.72
CA GLU A 359 6.53 -11.74 63.38
C GLU A 359 7.34 -12.51 64.44
N HIS A 360 8.52 -13.03 64.09
CA HIS A 360 9.47 -13.63 65.03
C HIS A 360 9.79 -12.67 66.20
N ALA A 361 10.08 -11.40 65.92
CA ALA A 361 10.41 -10.41 66.94
C ALA A 361 9.26 -10.18 67.93
N HIS A 362 8.00 -10.13 67.47
CA HIS A 362 6.85 -9.99 68.37
C HIS A 362 6.69 -11.20 69.30
N ILE A 363 6.87 -12.42 68.78
CA ILE A 363 6.81 -13.67 69.58
C ILE A 363 7.92 -13.69 70.64
N TYR A 364 9.15 -13.29 70.28
CA TYR A 364 10.25 -13.21 71.25
C TYR A 364 10.04 -12.11 72.30
N ILE A 365 9.39 -11.00 71.95
CA ILE A 365 9.02 -9.95 72.91
C ILE A 365 7.95 -10.46 73.90
N GLU A 366 6.97 -11.25 73.46
CA GLU A 366 5.97 -11.86 74.36
C GLU A 366 6.62 -12.82 75.38
N ASP A 367 7.47 -13.74 74.90
CA ASP A 367 8.21 -14.69 75.75
C ASP A 367 9.14 -13.97 76.75
N LEU A 368 9.86 -12.92 76.33
CA LEU A 368 10.68 -12.11 77.23
C LEU A 368 9.84 -11.39 78.30
N ASN A 369 8.67 -10.86 77.96
CA ASN A 369 7.76 -10.24 78.92
C ASN A 369 7.19 -11.27 79.92
N ALA A 370 6.83 -12.48 79.45
CA ALA A 370 6.36 -13.56 80.31
C ALA A 370 7.45 -14.02 81.30
N ARG A 371 8.70 -14.15 80.83
CA ARG A 371 9.88 -14.45 81.66
C ARG A 371 10.17 -13.34 82.66
N LEU A 372 10.08 -12.07 82.25
CA LEU A 372 10.27 -10.92 83.14
C LEU A 372 9.23 -10.91 84.27
N ALA A 373 7.94 -11.04 83.94
CA ALA A 373 6.88 -11.11 84.95
C ALA A 373 7.04 -12.32 85.90
N ALA A 374 7.50 -13.47 85.41
CA ALA A 374 7.82 -14.63 86.24
C ALA A 374 9.02 -14.39 87.17
N GLN A 375 10.04 -13.65 86.71
CA GLN A 375 11.21 -13.25 87.50
C GLN A 375 10.86 -12.17 88.53
N GLU A 376 10.02 -11.19 88.20
CA GLU A 376 9.50 -10.19 89.13
C GLU A 376 8.66 -10.85 90.24
N ALA A 377 7.77 -11.78 89.88
CA ALA A 377 7.01 -12.56 90.84
C ALA A 377 7.89 -13.50 91.70
N LEU A 378 9.06 -13.94 91.19
CA LEU A 378 10.06 -14.65 91.99
C LEU A 378 10.80 -13.71 92.94
N ASN A 379 11.21 -12.53 92.47
CA ASN A 379 11.89 -11.51 93.28
C ASN A 379 11.00 -11.06 94.43
N ALA A 380 9.70 -10.81 94.19
CA ALA A 380 8.73 -10.50 95.23
C ALA A 380 8.68 -11.58 96.33
N ARG A 381 8.51 -12.87 95.95
CA ARG A 381 8.52 -14.00 96.91
C ARG A 381 9.85 -14.18 97.65
N LEU A 382 10.97 -13.71 97.08
CA LEU A 382 12.27 -13.72 97.75
C LEU A 382 12.41 -12.57 98.76
N ILE A 383 11.85 -11.39 98.45
CA ILE A 383 11.76 -10.24 99.37
C ILE A 383 10.83 -10.59 100.54
N ASP A 384 9.60 -11.05 100.28
CA ASP A 384 8.64 -11.50 101.31
C ASP A 384 9.27 -12.50 102.30
N ARG A 385 10.16 -13.36 101.79
CA ARG A 385 10.88 -14.37 102.59
C ARG A 385 12.08 -13.78 103.34
N LEU A 386 12.74 -12.75 102.81
CA LEU A 386 13.84 -12.07 103.48
C LEU A 386 13.31 -11.28 104.68
N ASP A 387 12.27 -10.47 104.46
CA ASP A 387 11.57 -9.70 105.48
C ASP A 387 11.07 -10.61 106.62
N ALA A 388 10.54 -11.79 106.29
CA ALA A 388 10.08 -12.79 107.26
C ALA A 388 11.20 -13.51 108.03
N LEU A 389 12.45 -13.42 107.58
CA LEU A 389 13.63 -13.90 108.31
C LEU A 389 14.25 -12.78 109.16
N GLU A 390 14.36 -11.56 108.62
CA GLU A 390 14.87 -10.40 109.36
C GLU A 390 13.94 -9.99 110.52
N ALA A 391 12.65 -10.36 110.46
CA ALA A 391 11.69 -10.20 111.56
C ALA A 391 11.71 -11.35 112.60
N ALA A 392 12.65 -12.30 112.51
CA ALA A 392 12.75 -13.47 113.39
C ALA A 392 14.00 -13.52 114.30
N ASP A 393 14.94 -12.58 114.12
CA ASP A 393 16.10 -12.31 114.99
C ASP A 393 15.83 -11.14 115.97
#